data_AF-A0A3D4GZX4-F1
#
_entry.id   AF-A0A3D4GZX4-F1
#
_cell.length_a   1.000
_cell.length_b   1.000
_cell.length_c   1.000
_cell.angle_alpha   90.00
_cell.angle_beta   90.00
_cell.angle_gamma   90.00
#
_symmetry.space_group_name_H-M   'P 1'
#
loop_
_entity.id
_entity.type
_entity.pdbx_description
1 polymer ?
#
loop_
_entity_poly.entity_id
_entity_poly.type
_entity_poly.pdbx_seq_one_letter_code
_entity_poly.pdbx_strand_id
1 'polypeptide(L)'
;MEGSLLLWAFTLAGFNYFAVIKARQFRGPLASYATTILSVTQVFFMALIAIYENPFQKLGFMPADGQGMNPLLVHPAMAIHPPMLYLGYVGFVVPYAFAMAALLSRQLDEEWIRTTRRWTIFSWFFLGTGQLLGGKWAYVVLGWGGYWGWDPVENAALLPWLTGTAFLHSAIIQEKKGMLKVWNMALIILTFTLCIYGTFLTRSGVVSSVHAFAQSPIGPMFGGFVVAIVVFSTYLLWSRLSLLQSKNEYESPVSREGGFLLNNLLFLVATFAVFWGTMFPVISEAITGSKITVSAPFFNMVMTPIGLLILFLTGVGPLLAWRKTSGKSLRKHFTGSSVFGLLCGVVLFLAGVRDVYGLISLVLCGFVLGTLASEFHRGAKARGSSSGEGYLTALWNLTG
;
A
#
# COMPACT_ATOMS: atom_id res chain seq x y z
N MET A 1 -8.55 24.95 1.62
CA MET A 1 -9.20 23.70 2.07
C MET A 1 -8.48 23.19 3.32
N GLU A 2 -8.73 23.81 4.48
CA GLU A 2 -8.16 23.30 5.74
C GLU A 2 -8.90 22.04 6.23
N GLY A 3 -10.16 21.86 5.79
CA GLY A 3 -11.01 20.74 6.19
C GLY A 3 -10.47 19.34 5.87
N SER A 4 -9.52 19.21 4.94
CA SER A 4 -8.90 17.92 4.63
C SER A 4 -7.92 17.45 5.73
N LEU A 5 -7.25 18.38 6.42
CA LEU A 5 -6.46 18.08 7.62
C LEU A 5 -7.37 17.74 8.80
N LEU A 6 -8.52 18.42 8.92
CA LEU A 6 -9.53 18.06 9.91
C LEU A 6 -10.06 16.64 9.70
N LEU A 7 -10.37 16.25 8.45
CA LEU A 7 -10.75 14.88 8.11
C LEU A 7 -9.64 13.88 8.45
N TRP A 8 -8.37 14.23 8.17
CA TRP A 8 -7.22 13.42 8.57
C TRP A 8 -7.19 13.21 10.09
N ALA A 9 -7.25 14.29 10.88
CA ALA A 9 -7.17 14.25 12.34
C ALA A 9 -8.37 13.54 12.98
N PHE A 10 -9.57 13.70 12.41
CA PHE A 10 -10.77 12.99 12.83
C PHE A 10 -10.66 11.49 12.58
N THR A 11 -10.19 11.11 11.39
CA THR A 11 -9.95 9.72 11.03
C THR A 11 -8.89 9.11 11.96
N LEU A 12 -7.82 9.85 12.27
CA LEU A 12 -6.80 9.40 13.22
C LEU A 12 -7.37 9.18 14.61
N ALA A 13 -8.22 10.09 15.11
CA ALA A 13 -8.85 9.92 16.41
C ALA A 13 -9.67 8.61 16.48
N GLY A 14 -10.38 8.27 15.41
CA GLY A 14 -11.07 6.99 15.27
C GLY A 14 -10.12 5.79 15.34
N PHE A 15 -9.02 5.81 14.56
CA PHE A 15 -8.00 4.76 14.63
C PHE A 15 -7.36 4.66 16.02
N ASN A 16 -7.05 5.78 16.65
CA ASN A 16 -6.50 5.83 17.99
C ASN A 16 -7.43 5.17 19.01
N TYR A 17 -8.73 5.48 18.96
CA TYR A 17 -9.73 4.86 19.84
C TYR A 17 -9.72 3.33 19.74
N PHE A 18 -9.84 2.79 18.51
CA PHE A 18 -9.88 1.34 18.31
C PHE A 18 -8.53 0.67 18.60
N ALA A 19 -7.42 1.32 18.23
CA ALA A 19 -6.08 0.82 18.48
C ALA A 19 -5.76 0.76 19.98
N VAL A 20 -6.19 1.76 20.77
CA VAL A 20 -6.04 1.76 22.24
C VAL A 20 -6.86 0.65 22.88
N ILE A 21 -8.12 0.43 22.43
CA ILE A 21 -8.92 -0.70 22.91
C ILE A 21 -8.20 -2.02 22.63
N LYS A 22 -7.64 -2.18 21.43
CA LYS A 22 -6.88 -3.37 21.06
C LYS A 22 -5.58 -3.49 21.87
N ALA A 23 -4.91 -2.36 22.13
CA ALA A 23 -3.66 -2.29 22.89
C ALA A 23 -3.83 -2.78 24.34
N ARG A 24 -5.02 -2.61 24.95
CA ARG A 24 -5.33 -3.10 26.31
C ARG A 24 -5.17 -4.62 26.47
N GLN A 25 -5.17 -5.37 25.38
CA GLN A 25 -4.96 -6.83 25.41
C GLN A 25 -3.49 -7.20 25.60
N PHE A 26 -2.57 -6.31 25.26
CA PHE A 26 -1.13 -6.52 25.42
C PHE A 26 -0.72 -6.19 26.85
N ARG A 27 0.08 -7.06 27.47
CA ARG A 27 0.59 -6.84 28.83
C ARG A 27 1.88 -6.02 28.81
N GLY A 28 2.02 -5.13 29.79
CA GLY A 28 3.27 -4.39 30.01
C GLY A 28 3.46 -3.16 29.10
N PRO A 29 4.70 -2.68 28.92
CA PRO A 29 4.98 -1.36 28.36
C PRO A 29 4.62 -1.18 26.88
N LEU A 30 4.37 -2.27 26.13
CA LEU A 30 4.01 -2.20 24.71
C LEU A 30 2.73 -1.36 24.49
N ALA A 31 1.69 -1.58 25.30
CA ALA A 31 0.43 -0.85 25.17
C ALA A 31 0.61 0.66 25.39
N SER A 32 1.44 1.03 26.38
CA SER A 32 1.77 2.42 26.68
C SER A 32 2.55 3.07 25.55
N TYR A 33 3.59 2.41 25.03
CA TYR A 33 4.36 2.96 23.91
C TYR A 33 3.53 3.10 22.63
N ALA A 34 2.66 2.13 22.31
CA ALA A 34 1.78 2.23 21.16
C ALA A 34 0.84 3.43 21.29
N THR A 35 0.23 3.60 22.47
CA THR A 35 -0.65 4.74 22.77
C THR A 35 0.08 6.08 22.69
N THR A 36 1.34 6.14 23.15
CA THR A 36 2.18 7.34 23.06
C THR A 36 2.42 7.74 21.61
N ILE A 37 2.77 6.79 20.73
CA ILE A 37 3.07 7.10 19.32
C ILE A 37 1.81 7.56 18.57
N LEU A 38 0.67 6.91 18.84
CA LEU A 38 -0.63 7.33 18.33
C LEU A 38 -0.98 8.75 18.78
N SER A 39 -0.74 9.06 20.06
CA SER A 39 -1.01 10.37 20.65
C SER A 39 -0.08 11.45 20.11
N VAL A 40 1.22 11.19 19.96
CA VAL A 40 2.18 12.14 19.37
C VAL A 40 1.76 12.49 17.94
N THR A 41 1.36 11.49 17.16
CA THR A 41 0.84 11.72 15.81
C THR A 41 -0.44 12.57 15.84
N GLN A 42 -1.38 12.30 16.77
CA GLN A 42 -2.59 13.11 16.92
C GLN A 42 -2.27 14.56 17.28
N VAL A 43 -1.37 14.77 18.23
CA VAL A 43 -0.95 16.11 18.66
C VAL A 43 -0.34 16.88 17.50
N PHE A 44 0.50 16.24 16.68
CA PHE A 44 1.07 16.88 15.49
C PHE A 44 -0.02 17.42 14.55
N PHE A 45 -1.01 16.59 14.17
CA PHE A 45 -2.10 17.04 13.27
C PHE A 45 -3.04 18.05 13.93
N MET A 46 -3.34 17.90 15.22
CA MET A 46 -4.13 18.88 15.96
C MET A 46 -3.42 20.24 16.06
N ALA A 47 -2.10 20.23 16.27
CA ALA A 47 -1.30 21.46 16.31
C ALA A 47 -1.28 22.15 14.93
N LEU A 48 -1.18 21.39 13.83
CA LEU A 48 -1.29 21.96 12.49
C LEU A 48 -2.63 22.67 12.27
N ILE A 49 -3.74 22.03 12.64
CA ILE A 49 -5.08 22.61 12.49
C ILE A 49 -5.25 23.85 13.38
N ALA A 50 -4.82 23.77 14.64
CA ALA A 50 -5.03 24.83 15.61
C ALA A 50 -4.18 26.08 15.34
N ILE A 51 -2.96 25.91 14.82
CA ILE A 51 -1.98 27.00 14.69
C ILE A 51 -1.91 27.51 13.25
N TYR A 52 -1.96 26.63 12.25
CA TYR A 52 -1.66 26.99 10.86
C TYR A 52 -2.87 26.93 9.94
N GLU A 53 -3.79 26.00 10.16
CA GLU A 53 -4.85 25.66 9.20
C GLU A 53 -6.21 25.56 9.90
N ASN A 54 -6.78 26.70 10.30
CA ASN A 54 -8.04 26.74 11.03
C ASN A 54 -9.25 26.67 10.07
N PRO A 55 -9.94 25.51 9.95
CA PRO A 55 -11.07 25.35 9.03
C PRO A 55 -12.31 26.14 9.43
N PHE A 56 -12.32 26.74 10.62
CA PHE A 56 -13.43 27.53 11.16
C PHE A 56 -13.13 29.03 11.12
N GLN A 57 -12.06 29.44 10.42
CA GLN A 57 -11.80 30.86 10.21
C GLN A 57 -12.98 31.49 9.47
N LYS A 58 -13.59 32.49 10.11
CA LYS A 58 -14.74 33.20 9.54
C LYS A 58 -14.29 34.05 8.36
N LEU A 59 -15.12 34.07 7.31
CA LEU A 59 -14.98 35.04 6.23
C LEU A 59 -15.21 36.45 6.77
N GLY A 60 -14.52 37.45 6.20
CA GLY A 60 -14.71 38.86 6.55
C GLY A 60 -16.07 39.44 6.11
N PHE A 61 -16.88 38.65 5.41
CA PHE A 61 -18.21 39.00 4.94
C PHE A 61 -19.12 37.75 4.95
N MET A 62 -20.44 37.96 4.97
CA MET A 62 -21.43 36.88 4.85
C MET A 62 -21.90 36.79 3.39
N PRO A 63 -21.42 35.81 2.60
CA PRO A 63 -21.91 35.61 1.24
C PRO A 63 -23.40 35.24 1.25
N ALA A 64 -24.18 35.81 0.31
CA ALA A 64 -25.63 35.59 0.20
C ALA A 64 -25.96 34.12 -0.10
N ASP A 65 -25.15 33.50 -0.96
CA ASP A 65 -25.02 32.06 -1.16
C ASP A 65 -23.51 31.74 -1.05
N GLY A 66 -23.13 30.66 -0.35
CA GLY A 66 -21.72 30.32 -0.17
C GLY A 66 -20.96 30.21 -1.51
N GLN A 67 -19.62 30.33 -1.49
CA GLN A 67 -18.78 30.27 -2.72
C GLN A 67 -18.95 28.99 -3.57
N GLY A 68 -19.68 27.99 -3.07
CA GLY A 68 -19.82 26.69 -3.70
C GLY A 68 -18.53 25.87 -3.64
N MET A 69 -18.59 24.64 -4.13
CA MET A 69 -17.38 23.85 -4.35
C MET A 69 -16.82 24.14 -5.75
N ASN A 70 -15.51 23.96 -5.92
CA ASN A 70 -14.92 23.91 -7.26
C ASN A 70 -15.69 22.86 -8.10
N PRO A 71 -16.18 23.20 -9.31
CA PRO A 71 -16.97 22.29 -10.15
C PRO A 71 -16.32 20.92 -10.37
N LEU A 72 -14.99 20.84 -10.43
CA LEU A 72 -14.24 19.58 -10.57
C LEU A 72 -14.45 18.62 -9.39
N LEU A 73 -14.85 19.15 -8.23
CA LEU A 73 -15.09 18.40 -7.00
C LEU A 73 -16.54 17.92 -6.88
N VAL A 74 -17.44 18.39 -7.76
CA VAL A 74 -18.87 18.08 -7.73
C VAL A 74 -19.13 16.79 -8.52
N HIS A 75 -18.65 15.67 -7.99
CA HIS A 75 -18.86 14.34 -8.58
C HIS A 75 -18.97 13.27 -7.48
N PRO A 76 -19.86 12.26 -7.59
CA PRO A 76 -20.00 11.23 -6.56
C PRO A 76 -18.70 10.48 -6.24
N ALA A 77 -17.87 10.21 -7.26
CA ALA A 77 -16.56 9.63 -7.01
C ALA A 77 -15.63 10.57 -6.22
N MET A 78 -15.72 11.91 -6.39
CA MET A 78 -15.00 12.89 -5.53
C MET A 78 -15.45 12.88 -4.09
N ALA A 79 -16.73 12.61 -3.83
CA ALA A 79 -17.23 12.55 -2.46
C ALA A 79 -16.73 11.29 -1.72
N ILE A 80 -16.57 10.17 -2.43
CA ILE A 80 -16.28 8.86 -1.81
C ILE A 80 -14.79 8.54 -1.80
N HIS A 81 -14.04 8.87 -2.87
CA HIS A 81 -12.65 8.43 -2.97
C HIS A 81 -11.72 9.06 -1.91
N PRO A 82 -11.83 10.34 -1.48
CA PRO A 82 -10.94 10.89 -0.47
C PRO A 82 -11.16 10.20 0.88
N PRO A 83 -12.39 10.04 1.43
CA PRO A 83 -12.58 9.26 2.65
C PRO A 83 -11.97 7.86 2.60
N MET A 84 -12.06 7.16 1.47
CA MET A 84 -11.41 5.85 1.29
C MET A 84 -9.88 5.96 1.32
N LEU A 85 -9.29 6.95 0.63
CA LEU A 85 -7.86 7.23 0.70
C LEU A 85 -7.40 7.57 2.13
N TYR A 86 -8.14 8.42 2.86
CA TYR A 86 -7.82 8.79 4.25
C TYR A 86 -7.93 7.59 5.20
N LEU A 87 -8.95 6.73 5.06
CA LEU A 87 -9.04 5.48 5.83
C LEU A 87 -7.81 4.59 5.60
N GLY A 88 -7.30 4.56 4.37
CA GLY A 88 -6.08 3.84 4.04
C GLY A 88 -4.81 4.51 4.60
N TYR A 89 -4.56 5.76 4.23
CA TYR A 89 -3.38 6.55 4.62
C TYR A 89 -3.22 6.61 6.14
N VAL A 90 -4.28 7.03 6.83
CA VAL A 90 -4.25 7.23 8.27
C VAL A 90 -4.17 5.88 8.98
N GLY A 91 -4.83 4.85 8.46
CA GLY A 91 -4.85 3.54 9.09
C GLY A 91 -3.48 2.89 9.24
N PHE A 92 -2.49 3.24 8.40
CA PHE A 92 -1.10 2.77 8.55
C PHE A 92 -0.38 3.29 9.81
N VAL A 93 -0.95 4.27 10.51
CA VAL A 93 -0.43 4.72 11.82
C VAL A 93 -0.47 3.60 12.87
N VAL A 94 -1.48 2.72 12.81
CA VAL A 94 -1.66 1.65 13.78
C VAL A 94 -0.54 0.60 13.67
N PRO A 95 -0.28 -0.03 12.51
CA PRO A 95 0.83 -0.97 12.38
C PRO A 95 2.18 -0.30 12.71
N TYR A 96 2.39 0.97 12.36
CA TYR A 96 3.59 1.71 12.75
C TYR A 96 3.73 1.88 14.26
N ALA A 97 2.67 2.29 14.94
CA ALA A 97 2.67 2.47 16.39
C ALA A 97 2.98 1.16 17.13
N PHE A 98 2.37 0.03 16.71
CA PHE A 98 2.66 -1.28 17.29
C PHE A 98 4.09 -1.74 17.01
N ALA A 99 4.62 -1.52 15.79
CA ALA A 99 6.00 -1.86 15.45
C ALA A 99 7.02 -1.09 16.30
N MET A 100 6.84 0.23 16.42
CA MET A 100 7.72 1.06 17.25
C MET A 100 7.59 0.75 18.73
N ALA A 101 6.37 0.47 19.21
CA ALA A 101 6.12 0.04 20.58
C ALA A 101 6.82 -1.29 20.91
N ALA A 102 6.82 -2.25 19.97
CA ALA A 102 7.51 -3.52 20.11
C ALA A 102 9.04 -3.31 20.25
N LEU A 103 9.62 -2.40 19.46
CA LEU A 103 11.05 -2.06 19.57
C LEU A 103 11.40 -1.29 20.86
N LEU A 104 10.54 -0.37 21.31
CA LEU A 104 10.71 0.39 22.55
C LEU A 104 10.60 -0.51 23.79
N SER A 105 9.57 -1.36 23.83
CA SER A 105 9.33 -2.32 24.92
C SER A 105 10.29 -3.50 24.92
N ARG A 106 11.01 -3.72 23.80
CA ARG A 106 11.80 -4.95 23.54
C ARG A 106 10.94 -6.23 23.55
N GLN A 107 9.62 -6.10 23.43
CA GLN A 107 8.69 -7.23 23.31
C GLN A 107 8.45 -7.52 21.83
N LEU A 108 9.24 -8.45 21.27
CA LEU A 108 9.27 -8.77 19.83
C LEU A 108 8.66 -10.15 19.54
N ASP A 109 7.61 -10.50 20.28
CA ASP A 109 6.87 -11.74 20.09
C ASP A 109 6.01 -11.72 18.80
N GLU A 110 5.30 -12.80 18.51
CA GLU A 110 4.48 -12.91 17.29
C GLU A 110 3.06 -12.35 17.46
N GLU A 111 2.70 -11.84 18.63
CA GLU A 111 1.33 -11.37 18.88
C GLU A 111 1.07 -10.00 18.24
N TRP A 112 2.05 -9.09 18.33
CA TRP A 112 1.93 -7.76 17.72
C TRP A 112 1.91 -7.84 16.18
N ILE A 113 2.65 -8.77 15.56
CA ILE A 113 2.70 -8.89 14.09
C ILE A 113 1.35 -9.31 13.52
N ARG A 114 0.63 -10.21 14.19
CA ARG A 114 -0.72 -10.64 13.77
C ARG A 114 -1.72 -9.48 13.81
N THR A 115 -1.65 -8.68 14.87
CA THR A 115 -2.49 -7.47 15.00
C THR A 115 -2.14 -6.46 13.91
N THR A 116 -0.85 -6.19 13.72
CA THR A 116 -0.31 -5.31 12.69
C THR A 116 -0.74 -5.72 11.29
N ARG A 117 -0.71 -7.03 10.96
CA ARG A 117 -1.15 -7.54 9.65
C ARG A 117 -2.63 -7.26 9.39
N ARG A 118 -3.51 -7.48 10.38
CA ARG A 118 -4.96 -7.21 10.24
C ARG A 118 -5.24 -5.74 9.97
N TRP A 119 -4.62 -4.85 10.73
CA TRP A 119 -4.73 -3.41 10.50
C TRP A 119 -4.16 -3.00 9.14
N THR A 120 -3.05 -3.62 8.72
CA THR A 120 -2.47 -3.35 7.39
C THR A 120 -3.40 -3.82 6.28
N ILE A 121 -4.08 -4.96 6.39
CA ILE A 121 -5.07 -5.40 5.38
C ILE A 121 -6.21 -4.39 5.26
N PHE A 122 -6.72 -3.89 6.39
CA PHE A 122 -7.74 -2.85 6.41
C PHE A 122 -7.26 -1.61 5.66
N SER A 123 -6.13 -1.03 6.08
CA SER A 123 -5.56 0.17 5.48
C SER A 123 -5.23 0.00 3.99
N TRP A 124 -4.65 -1.14 3.63
CA TRP A 124 -4.32 -1.50 2.25
C TRP A 124 -5.56 -1.61 1.36
N PHE A 125 -6.64 -2.22 1.86
CA PHE A 125 -7.91 -2.36 1.14
C PHE A 125 -8.54 -0.99 0.85
N PHE A 126 -8.63 -0.13 1.86
CA PHE A 126 -9.20 1.20 1.72
C PHE A 126 -8.34 2.10 0.83
N LEU A 127 -7.01 2.04 0.97
CA LEU A 127 -6.07 2.77 0.11
C LEU A 127 -6.17 2.33 -1.35
N GLY A 128 -6.24 1.01 -1.61
CA GLY A 128 -6.41 0.46 -2.96
C GLY A 128 -7.76 0.86 -3.57
N THR A 129 -8.84 0.75 -2.80
CA THR A 129 -10.19 1.16 -3.23
C THR A 129 -10.25 2.66 -3.52
N GLY A 130 -9.65 3.48 -2.66
CA GLY A 130 -9.55 4.93 -2.86
C GLY A 130 -8.82 5.28 -4.16
N GLN A 131 -7.72 4.59 -4.48
CA GLN A 131 -7.00 4.78 -5.75
C GLN A 131 -7.85 4.38 -6.97
N LEU A 132 -8.58 3.26 -6.92
CA LEU A 132 -9.46 2.84 -8.03
C LEU A 132 -10.59 3.85 -8.27
N LEU A 133 -11.21 4.34 -7.19
CA LEU A 133 -12.25 5.36 -7.27
C LEU A 133 -11.70 6.71 -7.74
N GLY A 134 -10.47 7.06 -7.32
CA GLY A 134 -9.73 8.23 -7.81
C GLY A 134 -9.47 8.14 -9.30
N GLY A 135 -9.00 6.99 -9.80
CA GLY A 135 -8.80 6.78 -11.24
C GLY A 135 -10.10 6.84 -12.05
N LYS A 136 -11.22 6.33 -11.49
CA LYS A 136 -12.55 6.52 -12.09
C LYS A 136 -12.92 8.00 -12.16
N TRP A 137 -12.69 8.76 -11.10
CA TRP A 137 -12.94 10.21 -11.12
C TRP A 137 -12.07 10.91 -12.17
N ALA A 138 -10.76 10.63 -12.20
CA ALA A 138 -9.84 11.21 -13.16
C ALA A 138 -10.27 10.92 -14.60
N TYR A 139 -10.70 9.68 -14.89
CA TYR A 139 -11.23 9.31 -16.19
C TYR A 139 -12.46 10.14 -16.61
N VAL A 140 -13.41 10.32 -15.68
CA VAL A 140 -14.70 10.96 -15.99
C VAL A 140 -14.60 12.49 -15.99
N VAL A 141 -13.72 13.07 -15.17
CA VAL A 141 -13.67 14.52 -14.91
C VAL A 141 -12.43 15.20 -15.49
N LEU A 142 -11.25 14.57 -15.42
CA LEU A 142 -10.00 15.20 -15.88
C LEU A 142 -9.74 15.04 -17.38
N GLY A 143 -10.35 14.04 -18.04
CA GLY A 143 -10.42 13.97 -19.50
C GLY A 143 -9.11 13.74 -20.25
N TRP A 144 -8.00 13.44 -19.57
CA TRP A 144 -6.67 13.18 -20.15
C TRP A 144 -6.51 11.87 -20.93
N GLY A 145 -7.61 11.22 -21.33
CA GLY A 145 -7.59 10.03 -22.18
C GLY A 145 -7.32 8.69 -21.46
N GLY A 146 -7.34 8.66 -20.12
CA GLY A 146 -7.12 7.45 -19.33
C GLY A 146 -7.59 7.56 -17.88
N TYR A 147 -7.51 6.45 -17.13
CA TYR A 147 -7.87 6.40 -15.71
C TYR A 147 -6.69 6.67 -14.77
N TRP A 148 -5.47 6.73 -15.30
CA TRP A 148 -4.23 6.94 -14.55
C TRP A 148 -3.25 7.69 -15.42
N GLY A 149 -2.58 8.70 -14.87
CA GLY A 149 -1.63 9.49 -15.65
C GLY A 149 -0.39 9.89 -14.87
N TRP A 150 -0.12 9.21 -13.76
CA TRP A 150 1.10 9.37 -12.96
C TRP A 150 1.24 10.76 -12.35
N ASP A 151 0.12 11.38 -11.99
CA ASP A 151 0.15 12.65 -11.27
C ASP A 151 0.83 12.46 -9.89
N PRO A 152 1.60 13.45 -9.39
CA PRO A 152 2.31 13.32 -8.12
C PRO A 152 1.44 12.90 -6.93
N VAL A 153 0.16 13.31 -6.88
CA VAL A 153 -0.76 12.91 -5.81
C VAL A 153 -1.23 11.46 -5.97
N GLU A 154 -1.49 11.02 -7.21
CA GLU A 154 -1.75 9.60 -7.51
C GLU A 154 -0.54 8.74 -7.09
N ASN A 155 0.66 9.17 -7.49
CA ASN A 155 1.91 8.48 -7.15
C ASN A 155 2.14 8.45 -5.65
N ALA A 156 1.89 9.55 -4.94
CA ALA A 156 2.02 9.61 -3.49
C ALA A 156 1.16 8.54 -2.79
N ALA A 157 -0.05 8.29 -3.28
CA ALA A 157 -0.95 7.26 -2.74
C ALA A 157 -0.51 5.84 -3.11
N LEU A 158 0.08 5.67 -4.29
CA LEU A 158 0.61 4.38 -4.76
C LEU A 158 1.81 3.91 -3.93
N LEU A 159 2.71 4.81 -3.54
CA LEU A 159 3.94 4.48 -2.81
C LEU A 159 3.70 3.65 -1.52
N PRO A 160 2.91 4.11 -0.53
CA PRO A 160 2.63 3.32 0.67
C PRO A 160 1.79 2.07 0.37
N TRP A 161 1.00 2.06 -0.72
CA TRP A 161 0.28 0.86 -1.14
C TRP A 161 1.23 -0.24 -1.61
N LEU A 162 2.28 0.10 -2.38
CA LEU A 162 3.31 -0.84 -2.83
C LEU A 162 4.10 -1.42 -1.65
N THR A 163 4.58 -0.57 -0.74
CA THR A 163 5.35 -1.02 0.43
C THR A 163 4.48 -1.77 1.45
N GLY A 164 3.21 -1.36 1.60
CA GLY A 164 2.22 -2.10 2.39
C GLY A 164 1.92 -3.47 1.80
N THR A 165 1.84 -3.58 0.46
CA THR A 165 1.68 -4.87 -0.23
C THR A 165 2.89 -5.78 0.01
N ALA A 166 4.10 -5.23 -0.10
CA ALA A 166 5.33 -5.96 0.23
C ALA A 166 5.27 -6.51 1.67
N PHE A 167 4.91 -5.65 2.63
CA PHE A 167 4.78 -6.03 4.04
C PHE A 167 3.74 -7.14 4.26
N LEU A 168 2.56 -7.07 3.62
CA LEU A 168 1.55 -8.12 3.77
C LEU A 168 2.07 -9.50 3.33
N HIS A 169 2.88 -9.54 2.28
CA HIS A 169 3.48 -10.78 1.79
C HIS A 169 4.56 -11.30 2.75
N SER A 170 5.46 -10.43 3.22
CA SER A 170 6.56 -10.81 4.10
C SER A 170 6.14 -11.06 5.55
N ALA A 171 5.04 -10.46 6.02
CA ALA A 171 4.44 -10.71 7.33
C ALA A 171 3.99 -12.17 7.47
N ILE A 172 3.47 -12.78 6.41
CA ILE A 172 3.08 -14.20 6.40
C ILE A 172 4.29 -15.11 6.62
N ILE A 173 5.45 -14.77 6.03
CA ILE A 173 6.69 -15.52 6.24
C ILE A 173 7.15 -15.38 7.69
N GLN A 174 7.10 -14.18 8.26
CA GLN A 174 7.45 -13.98 9.67
C GLN A 174 6.55 -14.80 10.59
N GLU A 175 5.23 -14.79 10.39
CA GLU A 175 4.29 -15.58 11.20
C GLU A 175 4.49 -17.10 11.06
N LYS A 176 4.87 -17.59 9.87
CA LYS A 176 4.99 -19.04 9.63
C LYS A 176 6.38 -19.60 9.89
N LYS A 177 7.43 -18.78 9.79
CA LYS A 177 8.83 -19.23 9.79
C LYS A 177 9.73 -18.43 10.73
N GLY A 178 9.23 -17.36 11.35
CA GLY A 178 10.05 -16.50 12.23
C GLY A 178 11.20 -15.78 11.52
N MET A 179 11.13 -15.64 10.18
CA MET A 179 12.13 -14.97 9.33
C MET A 179 11.70 -13.55 8.97
N LEU A 180 12.58 -12.77 8.32
CA LEU A 180 12.28 -11.43 7.77
C LEU A 180 11.83 -10.37 8.81
N LYS A 181 12.16 -10.55 10.09
CA LYS A 181 11.74 -9.61 11.15
C LYS A 181 12.24 -8.18 10.91
N VAL A 182 13.53 -8.02 10.60
CA VAL A 182 14.12 -6.70 10.29
C VAL A 182 13.47 -6.10 9.03
N TRP A 183 13.26 -6.92 8.01
CA TRP A 183 12.63 -6.52 6.75
C TRP A 183 11.21 -5.98 6.97
N ASN A 184 10.41 -6.69 7.76
CA ASN A 184 9.04 -6.29 8.09
C ASN A 184 8.99 -5.00 8.91
N MET A 185 9.92 -4.81 9.85
CA MET A 185 10.05 -3.53 10.56
C MET A 185 10.36 -2.40 9.59
N ALA A 186 11.35 -2.58 8.71
CA ALA A 186 11.73 -1.58 7.72
C ALA A 186 10.56 -1.23 6.77
N LEU A 187 9.80 -2.22 6.31
CA LEU A 187 8.63 -1.99 5.44
C LEU A 187 7.50 -1.24 6.13
N ILE A 188 7.19 -1.51 7.39
CA ILE A 188 6.18 -0.75 8.14
C ILE A 188 6.64 0.71 8.33
N ILE A 189 7.90 0.90 8.74
CA ILE A 189 8.49 2.25 8.90
C ILE A 189 8.39 3.01 7.58
N LEU A 190 8.82 2.38 6.48
CA LEU A 190 8.80 2.98 5.16
C LEU A 190 7.36 3.30 4.72
N THR A 191 6.42 2.38 4.93
CA THR A 191 5.01 2.57 4.55
C THR A 191 4.40 3.77 5.27
N PHE A 192 4.57 3.88 6.60
CA PHE A 192 4.04 5.02 7.34
C PHE A 192 4.77 6.32 7.02
N THR A 193 6.08 6.27 6.82
CA THR A 193 6.86 7.43 6.35
C THR A 193 6.32 7.94 5.01
N LEU A 194 6.04 7.03 4.06
CA LEU A 194 5.45 7.36 2.77
C LEU A 194 4.03 7.91 2.88
N CYS A 195 3.26 7.52 3.91
CA CYS A 195 1.94 8.11 4.19
C CYS A 195 2.07 9.59 4.63
N ILE A 196 3.00 9.90 5.53
CA ILE A 196 3.24 11.28 5.95
C ILE A 196 3.87 12.10 4.82
N TYR A 197 4.82 11.51 4.08
CA TYR A 197 5.42 12.11 2.89
C TYR A 197 4.39 12.40 1.79
N GLY A 198 3.41 11.53 1.55
CA GLY A 198 2.34 11.83 0.58
C GLY A 198 1.50 13.04 0.99
N THR A 199 1.23 13.19 2.29
CA THR A 199 0.57 14.39 2.82
C THR A 199 1.45 15.63 2.67
N PHE A 200 2.76 15.52 2.91
CA PHE A 200 3.73 16.58 2.62
C PHE A 200 3.68 16.99 1.14
N LEU A 201 3.73 16.03 0.21
CA LEU A 201 3.78 16.29 -1.22
C LEU A 201 2.51 17.02 -1.70
N THR A 202 1.35 16.58 -1.24
CA THR A 202 0.04 17.16 -1.62
C THR A 202 -0.20 18.57 -1.07
N ARG A 203 0.50 18.96 0.00
CA ARG A 203 0.23 20.22 0.73
C ARG A 203 1.33 21.27 0.63
N SER A 204 2.58 20.85 0.38
CA SER A 204 3.75 21.74 0.35
C SER A 204 3.87 22.56 -0.92
N GLY A 205 3.22 22.15 -2.02
CA GLY A 205 3.40 22.76 -3.33
C GLY A 205 4.78 22.50 -3.96
N VAL A 206 5.59 21.60 -3.38
CA VAL A 206 6.95 21.29 -3.85
C VAL A 206 6.95 20.64 -5.25
N VAL A 207 5.89 19.92 -5.60
CA VAL A 207 5.63 19.40 -6.94
C VAL A 207 4.27 19.90 -7.42
N SER A 208 4.19 20.31 -8.70
CA SER A 208 2.93 20.68 -9.35
C SER A 208 2.06 19.45 -9.58
N SER A 209 0.78 19.52 -9.19
CA SER A 209 -0.19 18.44 -9.38
C SER A 209 -1.57 19.02 -9.67
N VAL A 210 -2.33 18.36 -10.55
CA VAL A 210 -3.72 18.72 -10.86
C VAL A 210 -4.71 18.29 -9.77
N HIS A 211 -4.28 17.37 -8.90
CA HIS A 211 -5.02 16.90 -7.75
C HIS A 211 -4.72 17.73 -6.48
N ALA A 212 -3.79 18.69 -6.55
CA ALA A 212 -3.46 19.57 -5.45
C ALA A 212 -4.39 20.79 -5.42
N PHE A 213 -5.50 20.69 -4.69
CA PHE A 213 -6.49 21.76 -4.56
C PHE A 213 -6.24 22.73 -3.40
N ALA A 214 -5.18 22.53 -2.63
CA ALA A 214 -4.79 23.42 -1.54
C ALA A 214 -3.29 23.38 -1.29
N GLN A 215 -2.67 24.56 -1.28
CA GLN A 215 -1.27 24.76 -0.90
C GLN A 215 -1.22 25.60 0.38
N SER A 216 -0.27 25.30 1.24
CA SER A 216 -0.18 25.90 2.57
C SER A 216 1.28 25.98 3.05
N PRO A 217 1.64 26.97 3.88
CA PRO A 217 2.99 27.10 4.45
C PRO A 217 3.37 25.99 5.45
N ILE A 218 2.57 24.93 5.59
CA ILE A 218 2.84 23.77 6.47
C ILE A 218 3.90 22.79 5.94
N GLY A 219 4.40 22.99 4.72
CA GLY A 219 5.43 22.13 4.11
C GLY A 219 6.63 21.83 5.03
N PRO A 220 7.28 22.85 5.64
CA PRO A 220 8.39 22.65 6.57
C PRO A 220 8.03 21.80 7.80
N MET A 221 6.83 21.95 8.35
CA MET A 221 6.38 21.17 9.52
C MET A 221 6.23 19.68 9.17
N PHE A 222 5.63 19.38 8.02
CA PHE A 222 5.54 18.01 7.53
C PHE A 222 6.91 17.43 7.17
N GLY A 223 7.78 18.20 6.51
CA GLY A 223 9.15 17.77 6.21
C GLY A 223 9.93 17.44 7.48
N GLY A 224 9.86 18.30 8.49
CA GLY A 224 10.46 18.06 9.80
C GLY A 224 9.90 16.82 10.49
N PHE A 225 8.58 16.60 10.42
CA PHE A 225 7.96 15.41 11.00
C PHE A 225 8.36 14.11 10.28
N VAL A 226 8.46 14.12 8.94
CA VAL A 226 9.00 13.00 8.16
C VAL A 226 10.43 12.69 8.59
N VAL A 227 11.30 13.70 8.68
CA VAL A 227 12.69 13.51 9.14
C VAL A 227 12.72 12.94 10.55
N ALA A 228 11.90 13.46 11.47
CA ALA A 228 11.82 12.95 12.84
C ALA A 228 11.40 11.47 12.88
N ILE A 229 10.37 11.08 12.11
CA ILE A 229 9.93 9.69 11.98
C ILE A 229 11.07 8.80 11.47
N VAL A 230 11.75 9.20 10.40
CA VAL A 230 12.83 8.42 9.78
C VAL A 230 13.99 8.24 10.75
N VAL A 231 14.47 9.32 11.36
CA VAL A 231 15.59 9.29 12.31
C VAL A 231 15.26 8.44 13.53
N PHE A 232 14.10 8.71 14.17
CA PHE A 232 13.66 7.97 15.35
C PHE A 232 13.51 6.48 15.07
N SER A 233 12.80 6.13 13.99
CA SER A 233 12.50 4.74 13.65
C SER A 233 13.75 3.96 13.24
N THR A 234 14.63 4.59 12.45
CA THR A 234 15.87 3.96 11.98
C THR A 234 16.85 3.75 13.13
N TYR A 235 17.02 4.75 14.00
CA TYR A 235 17.83 4.62 15.21
C TYR A 235 17.30 3.49 16.10
N LEU A 236 15.99 3.45 16.32
CA LEU A 236 15.38 2.45 17.17
C LEU A 236 15.53 1.04 16.58
N LEU A 237 15.27 0.86 15.28
CA LEU A 237 15.48 -0.40 14.58
C LEU A 237 16.95 -0.85 14.67
N TRP A 238 17.89 0.05 14.36
CA TRP A 238 19.33 -0.22 14.43
C TRP A 238 19.76 -0.67 15.84
N SER A 239 19.31 0.05 16.87
CA SER A 239 19.63 -0.25 18.28
C SER A 239 19.00 -1.55 18.81
N ARG A 240 18.16 -2.23 18.03
CA ARG A 240 17.45 -3.46 18.40
C ARG A 240 17.67 -4.60 17.41
N LEU A 241 18.60 -4.45 16.45
CA LEU A 241 18.88 -5.46 15.43
C LEU A 241 19.21 -6.84 16.01
N SER A 242 19.97 -6.89 17.11
CA SER A 242 20.33 -8.15 17.79
C SER A 242 19.12 -8.92 18.30
N LEU A 243 18.02 -8.24 18.64
CA LEU A 243 16.79 -8.87 19.12
C LEU A 243 15.90 -9.38 17.98
N LEU A 244 16.17 -8.98 16.74
CA LEU A 244 15.41 -9.31 15.53
C LEU A 244 16.05 -10.44 14.69
N GLN A 245 17.06 -11.11 15.23
CA GLN A 245 17.73 -12.21 14.53
C GLN A 245 16.76 -13.36 14.25
N SER A 246 16.81 -13.85 13.00
CA SER A 246 16.00 -14.97 12.55
C SER A 246 16.65 -16.28 12.97
N LYS A 247 15.87 -17.25 13.46
CA LYS A 247 16.38 -18.57 13.85
C LYS A 247 16.59 -19.52 12.66
N ASN A 248 16.02 -19.19 11.51
CA ASN A 248 16.02 -20.02 10.31
C ASN A 248 16.75 -19.30 9.17
N GLU A 249 17.49 -20.06 8.37
CA GLU A 249 18.24 -19.58 7.22
C GLU A 249 17.53 -19.90 5.89
N TYR A 250 17.94 -19.21 4.82
CA TYR A 250 17.41 -19.41 3.47
C TYR A 250 18.00 -20.68 2.83
N GLU A 251 17.16 -21.71 2.63
CA GLU A 251 17.60 -23.00 2.06
C GLU A 251 17.74 -22.99 0.52
N SER A 252 16.94 -22.20 -0.22
CA SER A 252 16.99 -22.17 -1.69
C SER A 252 16.32 -20.93 -2.32
N PRO A 253 16.88 -20.34 -3.39
CA PRO A 253 16.24 -19.26 -4.15
C PRO A 253 15.02 -19.72 -4.97
N VAL A 254 14.91 -21.01 -5.34
CA VAL A 254 13.76 -21.57 -6.08
C VAL A 254 12.79 -22.23 -5.09
N SER A 255 12.26 -21.41 -4.20
CA SER A 255 11.32 -21.79 -3.14
C SER A 255 10.19 -20.77 -3.07
N ARG A 256 9.13 -21.06 -2.33
CA ARG A 256 8.08 -20.07 -2.07
C ARG A 256 8.67 -18.83 -1.38
N GLU A 257 9.61 -19.06 -0.46
CA GLU A 257 10.39 -18.04 0.24
C GLU A 257 11.18 -17.15 -0.72
N GLY A 258 11.89 -17.74 -1.70
CA GLY A 258 12.60 -16.99 -2.74
C GLY A 258 11.66 -16.20 -3.65
N GLY A 259 10.51 -16.77 -4.02
CA GLY A 259 9.46 -16.07 -4.77
C GLY A 259 8.88 -14.88 -4.01
N PHE A 260 8.63 -15.02 -2.71
CA PHE A 260 8.17 -13.92 -1.85
C PHE A 260 9.21 -12.80 -1.71
N LEU A 261 10.51 -13.16 -1.59
CA LEU A 261 11.59 -12.19 -1.51
C LEU A 261 11.72 -11.41 -2.84
N LEU A 262 11.68 -12.11 -3.97
CA LEU A 262 11.68 -11.49 -5.30
C LEU A 262 10.48 -10.54 -5.46
N ASN A 263 9.28 -10.97 -5.05
CA ASN A 263 8.08 -10.13 -5.12
C ASN A 263 8.23 -8.86 -4.27
N ASN A 264 8.76 -8.99 -3.05
CA ASN A 264 9.07 -7.87 -2.17
C ASN A 264 10.08 -6.89 -2.79
N LEU A 265 11.16 -7.43 -3.39
CA LEU A 265 12.15 -6.62 -4.08
C LEU A 265 11.53 -5.84 -5.24
N LEU A 266 10.66 -6.47 -6.04
CA LEU A 266 9.98 -5.79 -7.14
C LEU A 266 9.06 -4.67 -6.65
N PHE A 267 8.33 -4.86 -5.55
CA PHE A 267 7.54 -3.78 -4.95
C PHE A 267 8.42 -2.61 -4.48
N LEU A 268 9.60 -2.88 -3.91
CA LEU A 268 10.52 -1.82 -3.51
C LEU A 268 11.17 -1.12 -4.72
N VAL A 269 11.52 -1.85 -5.77
CA VAL A 269 12.02 -1.28 -7.02
C VAL A 269 10.95 -0.40 -7.67
N ALA A 270 9.69 -0.86 -7.72
CA ALA A 270 8.55 -0.07 -8.15
C ALA A 270 8.38 1.21 -7.31
N THR A 271 8.44 1.07 -5.99
CA THR A 271 8.35 2.20 -5.06
C THR A 271 9.46 3.21 -5.33
N PHE A 272 10.70 2.76 -5.49
CA PHE A 272 11.85 3.61 -5.79
C PHE A 272 11.69 4.32 -7.14
N ALA A 273 11.30 3.59 -8.19
CA ALA A 273 11.09 4.16 -9.52
C ALA A 273 10.02 5.26 -9.52
N VAL A 274 8.87 5.00 -8.87
CA VAL A 274 7.78 5.98 -8.76
C VAL A 274 8.19 7.18 -7.92
N PHE A 275 8.86 6.95 -6.78
CA PHE A 275 9.36 8.02 -5.92
C PHE A 275 10.38 8.89 -6.66
N TRP A 276 11.33 8.25 -7.33
CA TRP A 276 12.37 8.92 -8.12
C TRP A 276 11.76 9.77 -9.23
N GLY A 277 10.89 9.19 -10.06
CA GLY A 277 10.23 9.93 -11.13
C GLY A 277 9.41 11.11 -10.61
N THR A 278 8.73 10.94 -9.47
CA THR A 278 7.90 11.99 -8.85
C THR A 278 8.76 13.13 -8.27
N MET A 279 9.90 12.81 -7.66
CA MET A 279 10.80 13.80 -7.05
C MET A 279 11.82 14.39 -8.00
N PHE A 280 12.01 13.80 -9.18
CA PHE A 280 13.01 14.24 -10.15
C PHE A 280 12.89 15.74 -10.51
N PRO A 281 11.69 16.32 -10.73
CA PRO A 281 11.57 17.75 -10.98
C PRO A 281 12.15 18.61 -9.85
N VAL A 282 11.89 18.24 -8.59
CA VAL A 282 12.42 18.93 -7.40
C VAL A 282 13.94 18.81 -7.30
N ILE A 283 14.45 17.60 -7.53
CA ILE A 283 15.90 17.32 -7.48
C ILE A 283 16.62 18.07 -8.60
N SER A 284 16.07 18.05 -9.82
CA SER A 284 16.64 18.74 -10.97
C SER A 284 16.67 20.26 -10.76
N GLU A 285 15.64 20.85 -10.17
CA GLU A 285 15.61 22.27 -9.82
C GLU A 285 16.68 22.60 -8.78
N ALA A 286 16.79 21.79 -7.72
CA ALA A 286 17.76 22.03 -6.65
C ALA A 286 19.22 21.96 -7.14
N ILE A 287 19.53 21.12 -8.12
CA ILE A 287 20.90 20.92 -8.63
C ILE A 287 21.22 21.84 -9.81
N THR A 288 20.28 21.99 -10.75
CA THR A 288 20.53 22.67 -12.04
C THR A 288 19.89 24.05 -12.14
N GLY A 289 19.01 24.40 -11.20
CA GLY A 289 18.16 25.60 -11.29
C GLY A 289 16.98 25.46 -12.25
N SER A 290 16.80 24.31 -12.91
CA SER A 290 15.73 24.07 -13.88
C SER A 290 14.86 22.86 -13.52
N LYS A 291 13.53 23.01 -13.63
CA LYS A 291 12.58 21.91 -13.40
C LYS A 291 12.45 21.01 -14.63
N ILE A 292 12.98 19.80 -14.55
CA ILE A 292 12.77 18.77 -15.56
C ILE A 292 11.54 17.95 -15.17
N THR A 293 10.46 18.11 -15.95
CA THR A 293 9.21 17.38 -15.70
C THR A 293 9.32 15.94 -16.20
N VAL A 294 8.93 15.00 -15.34
CA VAL A 294 8.80 13.57 -15.70
C VAL A 294 7.33 13.26 -15.93
N SER A 295 7.01 12.70 -17.09
CA SER A 295 5.63 12.42 -17.51
C SER A 295 5.39 10.91 -17.73
N ALA A 296 4.15 10.56 -18.04
CA ALA A 296 3.68 9.18 -18.20
C ALA A 296 4.59 8.25 -19.05
N PRO A 297 5.26 8.68 -20.14
CA PRO A 297 6.16 7.82 -20.89
C PRO A 297 7.30 7.21 -20.06
N PHE A 298 7.90 7.97 -19.15
CA PHE A 298 8.93 7.44 -18.24
C PHE A 298 8.35 6.37 -17.32
N PHE A 299 7.25 6.70 -16.66
CA PHE A 299 6.63 5.78 -15.71
C PHE A 299 6.14 4.51 -16.40
N ASN A 300 5.48 4.60 -17.55
CA ASN A 300 5.04 3.43 -18.32
C ASN A 300 6.24 2.57 -18.73
N MET A 301 7.32 3.18 -19.24
CA MET A 301 8.52 2.43 -19.65
C MET A 301 9.11 1.60 -18.50
N VAL A 302 9.13 2.15 -17.28
CA VAL A 302 9.71 1.47 -16.11
C VAL A 302 8.70 0.55 -15.41
N MET A 303 7.47 1.00 -15.21
CA MET A 303 6.46 0.32 -14.40
C MET A 303 5.73 -0.78 -15.16
N THR A 304 5.56 -0.68 -16.48
CA THR A 304 4.94 -1.76 -17.26
C THR A 304 5.69 -3.09 -17.13
N PRO A 305 7.01 -3.21 -17.37
CA PRO A 305 7.71 -4.48 -17.21
C PRO A 305 7.71 -4.98 -15.75
N ILE A 306 7.85 -4.09 -14.77
CA ILE A 306 7.77 -4.45 -13.35
C ILE A 306 6.38 -5.00 -13.00
N GLY A 307 5.32 -4.32 -13.44
CA GLY A 307 3.93 -4.72 -13.22
C GLY A 307 3.60 -6.07 -13.86
N LEU A 308 4.05 -6.31 -15.10
CA LEU A 308 3.88 -7.60 -15.77
C LEU A 308 4.61 -8.72 -15.01
N LEU A 309 5.81 -8.46 -14.49
CA LEU A 309 6.56 -9.45 -13.70
C LEU A 309 5.87 -9.74 -12.36
N ILE A 310 5.38 -8.72 -11.65
CA ILE A 310 4.60 -8.90 -10.41
C ILE A 310 3.31 -9.70 -10.69
N LEU A 311 2.60 -9.39 -11.77
CA LEU A 311 1.38 -10.09 -12.17
C LEU A 311 1.66 -11.56 -12.50
N PHE A 312 2.74 -11.83 -13.22
CA PHE A 312 3.21 -13.18 -13.48
C PHE A 312 3.52 -13.93 -12.16
N LEU A 313 4.31 -13.34 -11.27
CA LEU A 313 4.66 -13.93 -9.98
C LEU A 313 3.44 -14.16 -9.08
N THR A 314 2.39 -13.34 -9.19
CA THR A 314 1.12 -13.54 -8.50
C THR A 314 0.48 -14.87 -8.90
N GLY A 315 0.59 -15.28 -10.16
CA GLY A 315 0.11 -16.58 -10.64
C GLY A 315 1.09 -17.73 -10.39
N VAL A 316 2.40 -17.46 -10.28
CA VAL A 316 3.39 -18.52 -9.98
C VAL A 316 3.44 -18.86 -8.49
N GLY A 317 3.38 -17.87 -7.61
CA GLY A 317 3.55 -18.02 -6.17
C GLY A 317 2.64 -19.05 -5.49
N PRO A 318 1.34 -19.13 -5.83
CA PRO A 318 0.44 -20.17 -5.32
C PRO A 318 0.88 -21.60 -5.69
N LEU A 319 1.50 -21.78 -6.86
CA LEU A 319 1.92 -23.08 -7.41
C LEU A 319 3.26 -23.57 -6.84
N LEU A 320 4.05 -22.70 -6.21
CA LEU A 320 5.35 -23.06 -5.62
C LEU A 320 5.20 -23.71 -4.23
N ALA A 321 5.95 -24.79 -4.00
CA ALA A 321 6.06 -25.44 -2.70
C ALA A 321 7.05 -24.69 -1.77
N TRP A 322 6.80 -24.74 -0.45
CA TRP A 322 7.58 -24.09 0.63
C TRP A 322 9.00 -24.63 0.85
N ARG A 323 9.54 -25.50 -0.03
CA ARG A 323 10.91 -26.03 0.09
C ARG A 323 11.53 -26.28 -1.28
N LYS A 324 10.96 -27.23 -2.02
CA LYS A 324 11.40 -27.57 -3.38
C LYS A 324 10.20 -27.96 -4.22
N THR A 325 10.05 -27.30 -5.37
CA THR A 325 9.01 -27.67 -6.34
C THR A 325 9.64 -28.64 -7.35
N SER A 326 9.06 -29.83 -7.52
CA SER A 326 9.52 -30.76 -8.56
C SER A 326 9.10 -30.25 -9.94
N GLY A 327 10.00 -30.29 -10.93
CA GLY A 327 9.71 -29.79 -12.28
C GLY A 327 8.51 -30.45 -12.96
N LYS A 328 8.24 -31.74 -12.66
CA LYS A 328 7.05 -32.46 -13.15
C LYS A 328 5.74 -31.92 -12.55
N SER A 329 5.72 -31.60 -11.26
CA SER A 329 4.56 -31.00 -10.59
C SER A 329 4.28 -29.59 -11.13
N LEU A 330 5.35 -28.79 -11.27
CA LEU A 330 5.26 -27.45 -11.83
C LEU A 330 4.68 -27.50 -13.24
N ARG A 331 5.22 -28.33 -14.14
CA ARG A 331 4.72 -28.45 -15.53
C ARG A 331 3.24 -28.85 -15.56
N LYS A 332 2.83 -29.86 -14.78
CA LYS A 332 1.44 -30.34 -14.76
C LYS A 332 0.46 -29.24 -14.33
N HIS A 333 0.79 -28.45 -13.31
CA HIS A 333 -0.12 -27.44 -12.77
C HIS A 333 -0.05 -26.12 -13.54
N PHE A 334 1.12 -25.77 -14.05
CA PHE A 334 1.34 -24.54 -14.81
C PHE A 334 0.72 -24.58 -16.21
N THR A 335 0.65 -25.76 -16.83
CA THR A 335 0.18 -25.90 -18.22
C THR A 335 -1.30 -25.51 -18.35
N GLY A 336 -2.16 -25.95 -17.42
CA GLY A 336 -3.59 -25.64 -17.45
C GLY A 336 -3.86 -24.13 -17.38
N SER A 337 -3.27 -23.44 -16.39
CA SER A 337 -3.38 -21.99 -16.24
C SER A 337 -2.80 -21.23 -17.43
N SER A 338 -1.67 -21.70 -17.98
CA SER A 338 -1.02 -21.05 -19.13
C SER A 338 -1.88 -21.14 -20.39
N VAL A 339 -2.45 -22.31 -20.65
CA VAL A 339 -3.37 -22.51 -21.78
C VAL A 339 -4.60 -21.60 -21.61
N PHE A 340 -5.18 -21.54 -20.41
CA PHE A 340 -6.31 -20.65 -20.15
C PHE A 340 -5.96 -19.17 -20.39
N GLY A 341 -4.82 -18.70 -19.88
CA GLY A 341 -4.33 -17.33 -20.13
C GLY A 341 -4.13 -17.04 -21.61
N LEU A 342 -3.52 -17.96 -22.35
CA LEU A 342 -3.33 -17.81 -23.81
C LEU A 342 -4.66 -17.80 -24.57
N LEU A 343 -5.62 -18.65 -24.20
CA LEU A 343 -6.96 -18.65 -24.80
C LEU A 343 -7.67 -17.31 -24.56
N CYS A 344 -7.60 -16.76 -23.35
CA CYS A 344 -8.10 -15.41 -23.07
C CYS A 344 -7.45 -14.37 -24.00
N GLY A 345 -6.13 -14.44 -24.18
CA GLY A 345 -5.39 -13.57 -25.11
C GLY A 345 -5.86 -13.69 -26.56
N VAL A 346 -6.01 -14.92 -27.07
CA VAL A 346 -6.49 -15.14 -28.44
C VAL A 346 -7.89 -14.56 -28.63
N VAL A 347 -8.81 -14.83 -27.70
CA VAL A 347 -10.19 -14.29 -27.76
C VAL A 347 -10.16 -12.76 -27.75
N LEU A 348 -9.36 -12.13 -26.90
CA LEU A 348 -9.27 -10.67 -26.81
C LEU A 348 -8.61 -10.04 -28.03
N PHE A 349 -7.60 -10.70 -28.61
CA PHE A 349 -6.98 -10.25 -29.85
C PHE A 349 -7.98 -10.32 -31.01
N LEU A 350 -8.77 -11.39 -31.10
CA LEU A 350 -9.84 -11.53 -32.10
C LEU A 350 -10.96 -10.52 -31.86
N ALA A 351 -11.23 -10.14 -30.61
CA ALA A 351 -12.17 -9.08 -30.23
C ALA A 351 -11.66 -7.65 -30.51
N GLY A 352 -10.42 -7.51 -31.02
CA GLY A 352 -9.89 -6.23 -31.50
C GLY A 352 -8.90 -5.53 -30.57
N VAL A 353 -8.45 -6.16 -29.48
CA VAL A 353 -7.38 -5.59 -28.63
C VAL A 353 -6.05 -5.64 -29.39
N ARG A 354 -5.45 -4.47 -29.65
CA ARG A 354 -4.20 -4.33 -30.42
C ARG A 354 -2.99 -3.87 -29.62
N ASP A 355 -3.20 -3.28 -28.44
CA ASP A 355 -2.09 -2.87 -27.59
C ASP A 355 -1.34 -4.09 -27.06
N VAL A 356 -0.03 -4.17 -27.34
CA VAL A 356 0.78 -5.36 -27.06
C VAL A 356 0.91 -5.59 -25.55
N TYR A 357 1.23 -4.54 -24.78
CA TYR A 357 1.39 -4.65 -23.34
C TYR A 357 0.06 -4.93 -22.64
N GLY A 358 -1.03 -4.33 -23.12
CA GLY A 358 -2.39 -4.61 -22.69
C GLY A 358 -2.77 -6.06 -22.93
N LEU A 359 -2.45 -6.61 -24.10
CA LEU A 359 -2.72 -8.02 -24.41
C LEU A 359 -1.92 -8.97 -23.52
N ILE A 360 -0.61 -8.70 -23.31
CA ILE A 360 0.24 -9.49 -22.41
C ILE A 360 -0.32 -9.44 -20.98
N SER A 361 -0.70 -8.24 -20.51
CA SER A 361 -1.32 -8.06 -19.19
C SER A 361 -2.59 -8.89 -19.04
N LEU A 362 -3.49 -8.87 -20.02
CA LEU A 362 -4.74 -9.64 -19.99
C LEU A 362 -4.51 -11.15 -20.06
N VAL A 363 -3.51 -11.61 -20.82
CA VAL A 363 -3.08 -13.03 -20.81
C VAL A 363 -2.61 -13.43 -19.42
N LEU A 364 -1.81 -12.59 -18.77
CA LEU A 364 -1.32 -12.84 -17.42
C LEU A 364 -2.45 -12.80 -16.38
N CYS A 365 -3.43 -11.90 -16.52
CA CYS A 365 -4.65 -11.90 -15.70
C CYS A 365 -5.41 -13.22 -15.86
N GLY A 366 -5.60 -13.70 -17.09
CA GLY A 366 -6.18 -15.01 -17.37
C GLY A 366 -5.39 -16.13 -16.70
N PHE A 367 -4.06 -16.13 -16.83
CA PHE A 367 -3.19 -17.09 -16.16
C PHE A 367 -3.35 -17.09 -14.63
N VAL A 368 -3.38 -15.91 -14.00
CA VAL A 368 -3.59 -15.76 -12.55
C VAL A 368 -4.95 -16.31 -12.14
N LEU A 369 -6.03 -15.95 -12.85
CA LEU A 369 -7.38 -16.46 -12.59
C LEU A 369 -7.45 -17.98 -12.72
N GLY A 370 -6.85 -18.54 -13.78
CA GLY A 370 -6.75 -19.98 -13.98
C GLY A 370 -6.01 -20.67 -12.83
N THR A 371 -4.90 -20.09 -12.37
CA THR A 371 -4.17 -20.61 -11.20
C THR A 371 -5.03 -20.59 -9.94
N LEU A 372 -5.64 -19.45 -9.62
CA LEU A 372 -6.47 -19.32 -8.42
C LEU A 372 -7.65 -20.32 -8.46
N ALA A 373 -8.37 -20.38 -9.58
CA ALA A 373 -9.45 -21.35 -9.78
C ALA A 373 -8.97 -22.79 -9.59
N SER A 374 -7.79 -23.14 -10.13
CA SER A 374 -7.22 -24.49 -9.99
C SER A 374 -6.84 -24.83 -8.54
N GLU A 375 -6.31 -23.87 -7.79
CA GLU A 375 -5.94 -24.04 -6.38
C GLU A 375 -7.18 -24.25 -5.50
N PHE A 376 -8.20 -23.40 -5.65
CA PHE A 376 -9.47 -23.54 -4.93
C PHE A 376 -10.19 -24.84 -5.28
N HIS A 377 -10.25 -25.19 -6.58
CA HIS A 377 -10.86 -26.44 -7.02
C HIS A 377 -10.17 -27.67 -6.42
N ARG A 378 -8.83 -27.70 -6.44
CA ARG A 378 -8.04 -28.78 -5.84
C ARG A 378 -8.24 -28.86 -4.33
N GLY A 379 -8.24 -27.71 -3.65
CA GLY A 379 -8.53 -27.63 -2.21
C GLY A 379 -9.90 -28.21 -1.89
N ALA A 380 -10.92 -27.85 -2.67
CA ALA A 380 -12.30 -28.28 -2.44
C ALA A 380 -12.45 -29.78 -2.69
N LYS A 381 -11.83 -30.31 -3.76
CA LYS A 381 -11.85 -31.74 -4.05
C LYS A 381 -11.12 -32.56 -2.98
N ALA A 382 -9.95 -32.11 -2.53
CA ALA A 382 -9.20 -32.77 -1.47
C ALA A 382 -10.00 -32.81 -0.16
N ARG A 383 -10.59 -31.68 0.24
CA ARG A 383 -11.42 -31.58 1.44
C ARG A 383 -12.70 -32.41 1.32
N GLY A 384 -13.38 -32.39 0.20
CA GLY A 384 -14.57 -33.23 -0.05
C GLY A 384 -14.22 -34.71 0.06
N SER A 385 -13.08 -35.14 -0.49
CA SER A 385 -12.64 -36.55 -0.39
C SER A 385 -12.23 -36.98 1.02
N SER A 386 -11.64 -36.09 1.83
CA SER A 386 -11.22 -36.42 3.19
C SER A 386 -12.33 -36.30 4.23
N SER A 387 -13.30 -35.42 3.98
CA SER A 387 -14.29 -34.97 4.98
C SER A 387 -15.72 -35.40 4.64
N GLY A 388 -15.96 -35.97 3.45
CA GLY A 388 -17.29 -36.33 2.96
C GLY A 388 -18.18 -35.13 2.62
N GLU A 389 -17.64 -33.91 2.65
CA GLU A 389 -18.38 -32.69 2.37
C GLU A 389 -18.72 -32.57 0.87
N GLY A 390 -19.92 -32.06 0.55
CA GLY A 390 -20.27 -31.67 -0.81
C GLY A 390 -19.35 -30.57 -1.34
N TYR A 391 -19.14 -30.50 -2.67
CA TYR A 391 -18.15 -29.59 -3.28
C TYR A 391 -18.33 -28.12 -2.88
N LEU A 392 -19.56 -27.61 -2.87
CA LEU A 392 -19.85 -26.22 -2.49
C LEU A 392 -19.56 -25.94 -1.01
N THR A 393 -19.89 -26.89 -0.13
CA THR A 393 -19.58 -26.83 1.29
C THR A 393 -18.06 -26.87 1.53
N ALA A 394 -17.36 -27.77 0.83
CA ALA A 394 -15.92 -27.86 0.88
C ALA A 394 -15.23 -26.57 0.38
N LEU A 395 -15.80 -25.92 -0.65
CA LEU A 395 -15.30 -24.64 -1.16
C LEU A 395 -15.52 -23.50 -0.15
N TRP A 396 -16.71 -23.40 0.44
CA TRP A 396 -17.01 -22.40 1.47
C TRP A 396 -16.11 -22.55 2.69
N ASN A 397 -15.91 -23.78 3.16
CA ASN A 397 -15.09 -24.04 4.34
C ASN A 397 -13.58 -23.90 4.10
N LEU A 398 -13.12 -23.64 2.87
CA LEU A 398 -11.72 -23.29 2.60
C LEU A 398 -11.41 -21.83 2.94
N THR A 399 -12.40 -20.95 2.89
CA THR A 399 -12.21 -19.51 3.10
C THR A 399 -12.24 -19.09 4.56
N GLY A 400 -12.56 -20.01 5.48
CA GLY A 400 -12.61 -19.77 6.92
C GLY A 400 -14.03 -19.77 7.46
#